data_AF-A0A7S2GFX4-F1
#
_entry.id   AF-A0A7S2GFX4-F1
#
_cell.length_a   1.000
_cell.length_b   1.000
_cell.length_c   1.000
_cell.angle_alpha   90.00
_cell.angle_beta   90.00
_cell.angle_gamma   90.00
#
_symmetry.space_group_name_H-M   'P 1'
#
loop_
_entity.id
_entity.type
_entity.pdbx_description
1 polymer ?
#
loop_
_entity_poly.entity_id
_entity_poly.type
_entity_poly.pdbx_seq_one_letter_code
_entity_poly.pdbx_strand_id
1 'polypeptide(L)'
;DPVEDLSDIHYILFNGGLLAIFAGVHWPDRFKYIFNFTRDGKMRGVVFVAFVAFSGVGWGCLSMVPALEQFSLTGFNPAYAVPMAILLGATVFLVAWHIREAWKYSSKPGFAAYVASRLALSLVYGAYIVLKIQHKDIDFHFHHYAVAFLAAAFAEFNHPLSMLLLAGGTGVFVQGVAVYGAAPIVKHDEFYFYLTNKRGEEVKSPPVSEDAYWFFRDHCRFKNFVSG
;
A
#
# COMPACT_ATOMS: atom_id res chain seq x y z
N ASP A 1 -5.75 -19.66 2.00
CA ASP A 1 -5.59 -20.59 3.14
C ASP A 1 -6.23 -19.93 4.36
N PRO A 2 -7.00 -20.61 5.23
CA PRO A 2 -7.59 -19.97 6.41
C PRO A 2 -6.59 -19.20 7.29
N VAL A 3 -5.31 -19.60 7.31
CA VAL A 3 -4.24 -18.90 8.01
C VAL A 3 -3.88 -17.58 7.32
N GLU A 4 -3.81 -17.57 5.99
CA GLU A 4 -3.58 -16.37 5.18
C GLU A 4 -4.74 -15.38 5.34
N ASP A 5 -5.99 -15.87 5.28
CA ASP A 5 -7.19 -15.02 5.43
C ASP A 5 -7.20 -14.33 6.81
N LEU A 6 -6.81 -15.04 7.87
CA LEU A 6 -6.68 -14.46 9.21
C LEU A 6 -5.54 -13.44 9.30
N SER A 7 -4.40 -13.71 8.62
CA SER A 7 -3.28 -12.77 8.52
C SER A 7 -3.70 -11.46 7.84
N ASP A 8 -4.47 -11.56 6.77
CA ASP A 8 -4.97 -10.40 6.03
C ASP A 8 -5.92 -9.56 6.87
N ILE A 9 -6.84 -10.21 7.61
CA ILE A 9 -7.73 -9.51 8.54
C ILE A 9 -6.94 -8.79 9.63
N HIS A 10 -5.95 -9.45 10.24
CA HIS A 10 -5.08 -8.81 11.23
C HIS A 10 -4.33 -7.62 10.64
N TYR A 11 -3.82 -7.76 9.43
CA TYR A 11 -3.13 -6.67 8.73
C TYR A 11 -4.05 -5.48 8.47
N ILE A 12 -5.28 -5.72 8.00
CA ILE A 12 -6.29 -4.68 7.76
C ILE A 12 -6.67 -3.99 9.07
N LEU A 13 -6.89 -4.74 10.16
CA LEU A 13 -7.27 -4.16 11.45
C LEU A 13 -6.13 -3.33 12.04
N PHE A 14 -4.90 -3.87 12.03
CA PHE A 14 -3.73 -3.18 12.56
C PHE A 14 -3.42 -1.90 11.78
N ASN A 15 -3.28 -2.00 10.45
CA ASN A 15 -2.99 -0.85 9.62
C ASN A 15 -4.18 0.11 9.54
N GLY A 16 -5.42 -0.38 9.53
CA GLY A 16 -6.62 0.46 9.62
C GLY A 16 -6.65 1.27 10.91
N GLY A 17 -6.26 0.67 12.04
CA GLY A 17 -6.07 1.35 13.32
C GLY A 17 -4.97 2.42 13.27
N LEU A 18 -3.80 2.09 12.71
CA LEU A 18 -2.72 3.06 12.50
C LEU A 18 -3.17 4.22 11.60
N LEU A 19 -3.89 3.92 10.51
CA LEU A 19 -4.44 4.92 9.61
C LEU A 19 -5.44 5.82 10.33
N ALA A 20 -6.30 5.28 11.18
CA ALA A 20 -7.21 6.06 12.02
C ALA A 20 -6.46 6.98 13.01
N ILE A 21 -5.28 6.56 13.48
CA ILE A 21 -4.40 7.41 14.29
C ILE A 21 -3.82 8.54 13.44
N PHE A 22 -3.14 8.22 12.32
CA PHE A 22 -2.53 9.23 11.46
C PHE A 22 -3.56 10.21 10.89
N ALA A 23 -4.69 9.74 10.39
CA ALA A 23 -5.77 10.59 9.85
C ALA A 23 -6.60 11.30 10.93
N GLY A 24 -6.23 11.16 12.22
CA GLY A 24 -6.86 11.81 13.34
C GLY A 24 -8.29 11.35 13.65
N VAL A 25 -8.74 10.23 13.08
CA VAL A 25 -10.12 9.71 13.23
C VAL A 25 -10.45 9.35 14.67
N HIS A 26 -9.45 9.04 15.48
CA HIS A 26 -9.59 8.80 16.92
C HIS A 26 -10.00 10.07 17.71
N TRP A 27 -9.85 11.28 17.14
CA TRP A 27 -10.30 12.51 17.78
C TRP A 27 -11.83 12.69 17.60
N PRO A 28 -12.58 13.03 18.66
CA PRO A 28 -14.05 13.15 18.57
C PRO A 28 -14.55 14.12 17.50
N ASP A 29 -13.90 15.27 17.34
CA ASP A 29 -14.29 16.28 16.35
C ASP A 29 -14.13 15.78 14.92
N ARG A 30 -13.05 15.04 14.67
CA ARG A 30 -12.74 14.43 13.37
C ARG A 30 -13.70 13.30 13.06
N PHE A 31 -13.92 12.41 14.03
CA PHE A 31 -14.89 11.32 13.92
C PHE A 31 -16.28 11.85 13.58
N LYS A 32 -16.76 12.84 14.33
CA LYS A 32 -18.06 13.48 14.12
C LYS A 32 -18.14 14.19 12.76
N TYR A 33 -17.03 14.78 12.29
CA TYR A 33 -17.00 15.42 10.97
C TYR A 33 -17.21 14.40 9.84
N ILE A 34 -16.50 13.26 9.90
CA ILE A 34 -16.54 12.20 8.87
C ILE A 34 -17.87 11.46 8.93
N PHE A 35 -18.25 10.96 10.10
CA PHE A 35 -19.42 10.10 10.30
C PHE A 35 -20.68 10.90 10.64
N ASN A 36 -20.85 12.07 10.03
CA ASN A 36 -22.07 12.85 10.18
C ASN A 36 -23.15 12.37 9.19
N PHE A 37 -24.11 11.60 9.70
CA PHE A 37 -25.24 11.08 8.92
C PHE A 37 -26.51 11.94 9.00
N THR A 38 -26.44 13.14 9.57
CA THR A 38 -27.60 14.03 9.63
C THR A 38 -27.70 14.90 8.38
N ARG A 39 -28.94 15.29 8.05
CA ARG A 39 -29.22 16.18 6.90
C ARG A 39 -28.54 17.53 7.05
N ASP A 40 -28.55 18.10 8.25
CA ASP A 40 -27.89 19.37 8.59
C ASP A 40 -26.36 19.27 8.52
N GLY A 41 -25.84 18.06 8.78
CA GLY A 41 -24.43 17.70 8.63
C GLY A 41 -23.96 17.49 7.19
N LYS A 42 -24.82 17.76 6.19
CA LYS A 42 -24.59 17.53 4.77
C LYS A 42 -24.36 16.06 4.40
N MET A 43 -24.83 15.11 5.21
CA MET A 43 -24.74 13.67 4.94
C MET A 43 -23.31 13.18 4.63
N ARG A 44 -22.29 13.80 5.25
CA ARG A 44 -20.87 13.48 5.00
C ARG A 44 -20.54 12.02 5.23
N GLY A 45 -21.17 11.39 6.22
CA GLY A 45 -20.99 9.96 6.50
C GLY A 45 -21.43 9.08 5.32
N VAL A 46 -22.54 9.43 4.66
CA VAL A 46 -23.01 8.70 3.47
C VAL A 46 -22.02 8.88 2.31
N VAL A 47 -21.53 10.10 2.09
CA VAL A 47 -20.52 10.38 1.07
C VAL A 47 -19.25 9.59 1.36
N PHE A 48 -18.77 9.58 2.60
CA PHE A 48 -17.59 8.84 3.01
C PHE A 48 -17.74 7.34 2.75
N VAL A 49 -18.82 6.72 3.22
CA VAL A 49 -19.09 5.28 3.04
C VAL A 49 -19.21 4.93 1.56
N ALA A 50 -19.93 5.73 0.78
CA ALA A 50 -20.05 5.54 -0.67
C ALA A 50 -18.67 5.60 -1.34
N PHE A 51 -17.85 6.61 -1.01
CA PHE A 51 -16.52 6.74 -1.61
C PHE A 51 -15.59 5.59 -1.22
N VAL A 52 -15.62 5.11 0.03
CA VAL A 52 -14.87 3.91 0.45
C VAL A 52 -15.31 2.68 -0.35
N ALA A 53 -16.62 2.47 -0.49
CA ALA A 53 -17.17 1.30 -1.20
C ALA A 53 -16.82 1.33 -2.69
N PHE A 54 -16.88 2.50 -3.33
CA PHE A 54 -16.68 2.63 -4.77
C PHE A 54 -15.23 2.88 -5.19
N SER A 55 -14.33 3.35 -4.31
CA SER A 55 -12.95 3.63 -4.70
C SER A 55 -12.17 2.35 -5.05
N GLY A 56 -12.40 1.25 -4.34
CA GLY A 56 -11.83 -0.05 -4.67
C GLY A 56 -12.30 -0.57 -6.04
N VAL A 57 -13.60 -0.43 -6.34
CA VAL A 57 -14.15 -0.78 -7.65
C VAL A 57 -13.56 0.11 -8.75
N GLY A 58 -13.51 1.42 -8.51
CA GLY A 58 -12.93 2.39 -9.43
C GLY A 58 -11.46 2.09 -9.73
N TRP A 59 -10.67 1.73 -8.71
CA TRP A 59 -9.30 1.28 -8.88
C TRP A 59 -9.21 -0.02 -9.69
N GLY A 60 -10.06 -1.00 -9.40
CA GLY A 60 -10.15 -2.24 -10.18
C GLY A 60 -10.52 -1.98 -11.65
N CYS A 61 -11.38 -1.01 -11.94
CA CYS A 61 -11.69 -0.64 -13.33
C CYS A 61 -10.49 -0.01 -14.08
N LEU A 62 -9.51 0.57 -13.39
CA LEU A 62 -8.31 1.11 -14.04
C LEU A 62 -7.46 0.02 -14.68
N SER A 63 -7.48 -1.22 -14.15
CA SER A 63 -6.75 -2.34 -14.76
C SER A 63 -7.36 -2.78 -16.10
N MET A 64 -8.61 -2.40 -16.39
CA MET A 64 -9.26 -2.67 -17.67
C MET A 64 -8.83 -1.67 -18.76
N VAL A 65 -8.06 -0.64 -18.42
CA VAL A 65 -7.53 0.34 -19.40
C VAL A 65 -6.16 -0.17 -19.87
N PRO A 66 -6.00 -0.63 -21.13
CA PRO A 66 -4.76 -1.27 -21.58
C PRO A 66 -3.52 -0.36 -21.45
N ALA A 67 -3.69 0.96 -21.56
CA ALA A 67 -2.62 1.92 -21.37
C ALA A 67 -2.07 1.96 -19.93
N LEU A 68 -2.89 1.62 -18.93
CA LEU A 68 -2.51 1.60 -17.51
C LEU A 68 -1.96 0.25 -17.06
N GLU A 69 -2.23 -0.84 -17.78
CA GLU A 69 -1.70 -2.17 -17.45
C GLU A 69 -0.16 -2.21 -17.51
N GLN A 70 0.42 -1.44 -18.42
CA GLN A 70 1.87 -1.29 -18.58
C GLN A 70 2.46 -0.14 -17.75
N PHE A 71 1.64 0.59 -17.00
CA PHE A 71 2.11 1.70 -16.16
C PHE A 71 2.84 1.16 -14.93
N SER A 72 4.09 1.58 -14.74
CA SER A 72 4.87 1.28 -13.54
C SER A 72 5.43 2.56 -12.94
N LEU A 73 5.40 2.65 -11.60
CA LEU A 73 6.03 3.73 -10.84
C LEU A 73 7.56 3.61 -10.81
N THR A 74 8.11 2.43 -11.10
CA THR A 74 9.55 2.14 -11.01
C THR A 74 10.27 2.13 -12.36
N GLY A 75 9.53 2.19 -13.48
CA GLY A 75 10.09 2.20 -14.84
C GLY A 75 9.87 3.54 -15.55
N PHE A 76 10.85 4.00 -16.33
CA PHE A 76 10.67 5.16 -17.21
C PHE A 76 10.21 4.72 -18.60
N ASN A 77 8.94 4.99 -18.91
CA ASN A 77 8.40 4.89 -20.26
C ASN A 77 7.92 6.28 -20.70
N PRO A 78 8.50 6.88 -21.77
CA PRO A 78 8.10 8.20 -22.26
C PRO A 78 6.60 8.32 -22.55
N ALA A 79 5.92 7.23 -22.92
CA ALA A 79 4.48 7.21 -23.14
C ALA A 79 3.66 7.59 -21.89
N TYR A 80 4.23 7.42 -20.70
CA TYR A 80 3.60 7.75 -19.42
C TYR A 80 4.16 9.01 -18.75
N ALA A 81 5.04 9.76 -19.42
CA ALA A 81 5.65 10.95 -18.83
C ALA A 81 4.60 11.99 -18.41
N VAL A 82 3.58 12.24 -19.24
CA VAL A 82 2.50 13.19 -18.95
C VAL A 82 1.63 12.74 -17.76
N PRO A 83 1.03 11.53 -17.74
CA PRO A 83 0.25 11.10 -16.58
C PRO A 83 1.10 11.00 -15.30
N MET A 84 2.38 10.61 -15.41
CA MET A 84 3.30 10.63 -14.27
C MET A 84 3.52 12.04 -13.73
N ALA A 85 3.73 13.03 -14.62
CA ALA A 85 3.89 14.43 -14.23
C ALA A 85 2.63 14.99 -13.55
N ILE A 86 1.44 14.61 -14.05
CA ILE A 86 0.16 14.99 -13.43
C ILE A 86 0.04 14.36 -12.03
N LEU A 87 0.32 13.06 -11.90
CA LEU A 87 0.27 12.35 -10.62
C LEU A 87 1.26 12.94 -9.60
N LEU A 88 2.49 13.22 -10.04
CA LEU A 88 3.51 13.85 -9.20
C LEU A 88 3.11 15.27 -8.80
N GLY A 89 2.61 16.07 -9.74
CA GLY A 89 2.12 17.42 -9.48
C GLY A 89 0.94 17.42 -8.49
N ALA A 90 -0.02 16.51 -8.65
CA ALA A 90 -1.13 16.34 -7.73
C ALA A 90 -0.66 15.91 -6.33
N THR A 91 0.32 15.01 -6.26
CA THR A 91 0.93 14.57 -4.99
C THR A 91 1.62 15.73 -4.27
N VAL A 92 2.48 16.47 -4.97
CA VAL A 92 3.17 17.66 -4.42
C VAL A 92 2.16 18.70 -3.95
N PHE A 93 1.12 18.97 -4.77
CA PHE A 93 0.05 19.88 -4.39
C PHE A 93 -0.68 19.43 -3.12
N LEU A 94 -1.06 18.15 -3.03
CA LEU A 94 -1.75 17.62 -1.86
C LEU A 94 -0.89 17.71 -0.60
N VAL A 95 0.39 17.37 -0.68
CA VAL A 95 1.32 17.48 0.45
C VAL A 95 1.47 18.94 0.88
N ALA A 96 1.73 19.85 -0.05
CA ALA A 96 1.87 21.27 0.24
C ALA A 96 0.58 21.87 0.83
N TRP A 97 -0.57 21.48 0.29
CA TRP A 97 -1.87 21.89 0.80
C TRP A 97 -2.07 21.42 2.25
N HIS A 98 -1.82 20.14 2.55
CA HIS A 98 -1.95 19.64 3.92
C HIS A 98 -0.95 20.28 4.90
N ILE A 99 0.28 20.54 4.49
CA ILE A 99 1.27 21.28 5.32
C ILE A 99 0.75 22.69 5.61
N ARG A 100 0.18 23.37 4.61
CA ARG A 100 -0.42 24.70 4.79
C ARG A 100 -1.61 24.66 5.76
N GLU A 101 -2.49 23.68 5.64
CA GLU A 101 -3.62 23.52 6.56
C GLU A 101 -3.15 23.20 7.98
N ALA A 102 -2.14 22.33 8.13
CA ALA A 102 -1.51 22.04 9.42
C ALA A 102 -0.96 23.32 10.07
N TRP A 103 -0.27 24.15 9.29
CA TRP A 103 0.30 25.41 9.79
C TRP A 103 -0.78 26.40 10.22
N LYS A 104 -1.89 26.45 9.47
CA LYS A 104 -2.98 27.41 9.70
C LYS A 104 -3.86 27.02 10.89
N TYR A 105 -4.12 25.73 11.08
CA TYR A 105 -5.16 25.25 12.02
C TYR A 105 -4.61 24.52 13.25
N SER A 106 -3.33 24.15 13.28
CA SER A 106 -2.73 23.48 14.43
C SER A 106 -1.88 24.44 15.28
N SER A 107 -1.74 24.14 16.57
CA SER A 107 -0.72 24.78 17.41
C SER A 107 0.69 24.45 16.89
N LYS A 108 1.73 25.22 17.25
CA LYS A 108 3.11 24.92 16.82
C LYS A 108 3.54 23.48 17.16
N PRO A 109 3.27 22.95 18.37
CA PRO A 109 3.55 21.54 18.67
C PRO A 109 2.72 20.57 17.81
N GLY A 110 1.43 20.87 17.56
CA GLY A 110 0.58 20.06 16.71
C GLY A 110 1.06 20.02 15.25
N PHE A 111 1.49 21.17 14.70
CA PHE A 111 2.12 21.25 13.39
C PHE A 111 3.41 20.43 13.33
N ALA A 112 4.28 20.55 14.33
CA ALA A 112 5.52 19.77 14.39
C ALA A 112 5.25 18.27 14.46
N ALA A 113 4.28 17.84 15.28
CA ALA A 113 3.85 16.44 15.37
C ALA A 113 3.27 15.94 14.04
N TYR A 114 2.47 16.76 13.35
CA TYR A 114 1.96 16.46 12.02
C TYR A 114 3.11 16.23 11.03
N VAL A 115 4.04 17.18 10.88
CA VAL A 115 5.14 17.05 9.92
C VAL A 115 6.06 15.88 10.27
N ALA A 116 6.42 15.73 11.55
CA ALA A 116 7.30 14.67 12.01
C ALA A 116 6.72 13.28 11.77
N SER A 117 5.43 13.07 12.05
CA SER A 117 4.77 11.78 11.82
C SER A 117 4.72 11.41 10.33
N ARG A 118 4.48 12.38 9.44
CA ARG A 118 4.42 12.13 7.99
C ARG A 118 5.81 11.89 7.42
N LEU A 119 6.80 12.63 7.91
CA LEU A 119 8.20 12.42 7.55
C LEU A 119 8.66 11.03 8.00
N ALA A 120 8.38 10.63 9.25
CA ALA A 120 8.72 9.30 9.75
C ALA A 120 8.10 8.19 8.89
N LEU A 121 6.81 8.31 8.56
CA LEU A 121 6.13 7.37 7.69
C LEU A 121 6.78 7.32 6.29
N SER A 122 7.08 8.49 5.72
CA SER A 122 7.71 8.60 4.39
C SER A 122 9.12 8.01 4.38
N LEU A 123 9.89 8.19 5.47
CA LEU A 123 11.22 7.63 5.62
C LEU A 123 11.20 6.10 5.73
N VAL A 124 10.20 5.51 6.39
CA VAL A 124 10.04 4.04 6.44
C VAL A 124 9.87 3.48 5.03
N TYR A 125 8.98 4.06 4.22
CA TYR A 125 8.79 3.61 2.84
C TYR A 125 9.96 3.97 1.92
N GLY A 126 10.59 5.12 2.14
CA GLY A 126 11.81 5.52 1.44
C GLY A 126 12.99 4.58 1.71
N ALA A 127 13.10 4.05 2.92
CA ALA A 127 14.13 3.07 3.27
C ALA A 127 13.99 1.78 2.44
N TYR A 128 12.77 1.30 2.20
CA TYR A 128 12.58 0.13 1.33
C TYR A 128 13.01 0.38 -0.13
N ILE A 129 12.77 1.59 -0.65
CA ILE A 129 13.24 1.97 -1.99
C ILE A 129 14.78 1.99 -2.02
N VAL A 130 15.42 2.54 -1.00
CA VAL A 130 16.89 2.54 -0.90
C VAL A 130 17.43 1.11 -0.85
N LEU A 131 16.82 0.23 -0.06
CA LEU A 131 17.20 -1.19 0.02
C LEU A 131 17.10 -1.88 -1.35
N LYS A 132 16.01 -1.66 -2.09
CA LYS A 132 15.86 -2.18 -3.48
C LYS A 132 16.96 -1.69 -4.41
N ILE A 133 17.37 -0.42 -4.30
CA ILE A 133 18.44 0.13 -5.14
C ILE A 133 19.79 -0.53 -4.81
N GLN A 134 20.01 -0.89 -3.53
CA GLN A 134 21.25 -1.49 -3.06
C GLN A 134 21.33 -3.01 -3.31
N HIS A 135 20.19 -3.70 -3.37
CA HIS A 135 20.09 -5.16 -3.45
C HIS A 135 19.28 -5.57 -4.69
N LYS A 136 19.95 -6.14 -5.69
CA LYS A 136 19.30 -6.53 -6.96
C LYS A 136 18.38 -7.75 -6.81
N ASP A 137 18.68 -8.58 -5.83
CA ASP A 137 18.01 -9.81 -5.37
C ASP A 137 16.71 -9.55 -4.60
N ILE A 138 16.52 -8.34 -4.10
CA ILE A 138 15.26 -7.93 -3.49
C ILE A 138 14.30 -7.54 -4.59
N ASP A 139 13.16 -8.21 -4.76
CA ASP A 139 12.05 -7.68 -5.53
C ASP A 139 11.20 -6.71 -4.68
N PHE A 140 11.01 -5.51 -5.20
CA PHE A 140 10.22 -4.48 -4.54
C PHE A 140 8.97 -4.27 -5.35
N HIS A 141 7.90 -4.90 -4.89
CA HIS A 141 6.60 -4.75 -5.48
C HIS A 141 5.81 -3.72 -4.65
N PHE A 142 5.81 -2.47 -5.11
CA PHE A 142 5.04 -1.42 -4.44
C PHE A 142 3.55 -1.63 -4.71
N HIS A 143 2.92 -2.42 -3.85
CA HIS A 143 1.48 -2.64 -3.95
C HIS A 143 0.73 -1.31 -3.75
N HIS A 144 -0.29 -1.09 -4.56
CA HIS A 144 -1.13 0.12 -4.50
C HIS A 144 -1.83 0.31 -3.15
N TYR A 145 -2.04 -0.75 -2.36
CA TYR A 145 -2.54 -0.58 -0.99
C TYR A 145 -1.58 0.25 -0.12
N ALA A 146 -0.27 0.13 -0.32
CA ALA A 146 0.72 0.92 0.42
C ALA A 146 0.69 2.40 -0.02
N VAL A 147 0.58 2.65 -1.32
CA VAL A 147 0.38 4.01 -1.87
C VAL A 147 -0.90 4.63 -1.31
N ALA A 148 -1.99 3.87 -1.30
CA ALA A 148 -3.30 4.31 -0.83
C ALA A 148 -3.31 4.59 0.67
N PHE A 149 -2.63 3.74 1.47
CA PHE A 149 -2.40 3.96 2.89
C PHE A 149 -1.62 5.25 3.14
N LEU A 150 -0.50 5.45 2.43
CA LEU A 150 0.31 6.65 2.53
C LEU A 150 -0.50 7.90 2.21
N ALA A 151 -1.23 7.90 1.10
CA ALA A 151 -2.06 9.01 0.68
C ALA A 151 -3.14 9.33 1.72
N ALA A 152 -3.81 8.30 2.26
CA ALA A 152 -4.83 8.46 3.28
C ALA A 152 -4.26 8.98 4.63
N ALA A 153 -3.01 8.64 4.97
CA ALA A 153 -2.37 9.10 6.22
C ALA A 153 -2.13 10.63 6.27
N PHE A 154 -2.12 11.32 5.13
CA PHE A 154 -2.09 12.79 5.09
C PHE A 154 -3.43 13.41 5.47
N ALA A 155 -4.53 12.67 5.37
CA ALA A 155 -5.87 13.20 5.50
C ALA A 155 -6.34 13.42 6.95
N GLU A 156 -5.74 14.37 7.67
CA GLU A 156 -6.08 14.69 9.07
C GLU A 156 -7.17 15.76 9.25
N PHE A 157 -7.29 16.71 8.31
CA PHE A 157 -8.05 17.95 8.53
C PHE A 157 -9.54 17.85 8.20
N ASN A 158 -10.40 18.50 8.99
CA ASN A 158 -11.86 18.61 8.81
C ASN A 158 -12.29 19.40 7.56
N HIS A 159 -11.92 18.87 6.40
CA HIS A 159 -12.11 19.44 5.08
C HIS A 159 -12.60 18.36 4.09
N PRO A 160 -13.47 18.68 3.12
CA PRO A 160 -14.00 17.69 2.19
C PRO A 160 -12.92 16.97 1.39
N LEU A 161 -11.88 17.67 0.94
CA LEU A 161 -10.75 17.07 0.21
C LEU A 161 -10.04 16.01 1.04
N SER A 162 -9.82 16.29 2.32
CA SER A 162 -9.18 15.35 3.24
C SER A 162 -10.09 14.15 3.50
N MET A 163 -11.39 14.36 3.69
CA MET A 163 -12.36 13.27 3.82
C MET A 163 -12.40 12.36 2.58
N LEU A 164 -12.40 12.95 1.37
CA LEU A 164 -12.40 12.18 0.11
C LEU A 164 -11.07 11.43 -0.09
N LEU A 165 -9.94 12.05 0.25
CA LEU A 165 -8.63 11.41 0.20
C LEU A 165 -8.56 10.22 1.17
N LEU A 166 -9.04 10.39 2.40
CA LEU A 166 -9.14 9.31 3.39
C LEU A 166 -10.06 8.19 2.89
N ALA A 167 -11.25 8.52 2.40
CA ALA A 167 -12.23 7.54 1.92
C ALA A 167 -11.70 6.76 0.71
N GLY A 168 -11.17 7.49 -0.28
CA GLY A 168 -10.58 6.92 -1.48
C GLY A 168 -9.42 6.00 -1.15
N GLY A 169 -8.43 6.50 -0.40
CA GLY A 169 -7.26 5.72 -0.01
C GLY A 169 -7.59 4.54 0.90
N THR A 170 -8.56 4.66 1.81
CA THR A 170 -9.02 3.52 2.63
C THR A 170 -9.65 2.43 1.78
N GLY A 171 -10.54 2.77 0.84
CA GLY A 171 -11.17 1.77 -0.01
C GLY A 171 -10.19 1.09 -0.97
N VAL A 172 -9.22 1.82 -1.53
CA VAL A 172 -8.14 1.25 -2.36
C VAL A 172 -7.18 0.39 -1.52
N PHE A 173 -6.89 0.80 -0.28
CA PHE A 173 -6.11 0.00 0.67
C PHE A 173 -6.79 -1.34 0.97
N VAL A 174 -8.06 -1.32 1.38
CA VAL A 174 -8.82 -2.54 1.70
C VAL A 174 -8.95 -3.43 0.47
N GLN A 175 -9.27 -2.86 -0.69
CA GLN A 175 -9.35 -3.62 -1.94
C GLN A 175 -8.01 -4.27 -2.30
N GLY A 176 -6.90 -3.54 -2.15
CA GLY A 176 -5.59 -4.06 -2.49
C GLY A 176 -5.17 -5.21 -1.57
N VAL A 177 -5.43 -5.13 -0.27
CA VAL A 177 -5.18 -6.27 0.63
C VAL A 177 -6.10 -7.45 0.30
N ALA A 178 -7.38 -7.19 0.01
CA ALA A 178 -8.33 -8.26 -0.30
C ALA A 178 -8.01 -9.03 -1.60
N VAL A 179 -7.40 -8.37 -2.59
CA VAL A 179 -7.07 -9.01 -3.89
C VAL A 179 -5.68 -9.65 -3.89
N TYR A 180 -4.70 -9.03 -3.23
CA TYR A 180 -3.30 -9.45 -3.31
C TYR A 180 -2.76 -10.08 -2.03
N GLY A 181 -3.60 -10.18 -1.00
CA GLY A 181 -3.19 -10.47 0.37
C GLY A 181 -2.37 -9.34 0.98
N ALA A 182 -2.05 -9.48 2.27
CA ALA A 182 -1.09 -8.65 2.98
C ALA A 182 0.35 -9.02 2.60
N ALA A 183 0.64 -9.06 1.29
CA ALA A 183 1.93 -9.43 0.76
C ALA A 183 3.04 -8.53 1.34
N PRO A 184 4.24 -9.07 1.59
CA PRO A 184 5.35 -8.24 2.03
C PRO A 184 5.76 -7.28 0.90
N ILE A 185 6.02 -6.01 1.28
CA ILE A 185 6.47 -4.95 0.37
C ILE A 185 7.82 -5.29 -0.29
N VAL A 186 8.64 -6.05 0.45
CA VAL A 186 9.94 -6.54 0.06
C VAL A 186 9.83 -8.05 -0.04
N LYS A 187 10.09 -8.58 -1.23
CA LYS A 187 10.26 -10.01 -1.46
C LYS A 187 11.71 -10.26 -1.83
N HIS A 188 12.21 -11.42 -1.48
CA HIS A 188 13.47 -11.92 -2.01
C HIS A 188 13.11 -13.20 -2.74
N ASP A 189 13.69 -13.44 -3.91
CA ASP A 189 13.46 -14.67 -4.66
C ASP A 189 13.91 -15.86 -3.80
N GLU A 190 12.99 -16.77 -3.53
CA GLU A 190 13.28 -17.93 -2.70
C GLU A 190 13.43 -19.15 -3.60
N PHE A 191 14.60 -19.79 -3.52
CA PHE A 191 14.88 -20.97 -4.31
C PHE A 191 14.55 -22.23 -3.53
N TYR A 192 13.89 -23.18 -4.20
CA TYR A 192 13.41 -24.41 -3.59
C TYR A 192 13.71 -25.61 -4.46
N PHE A 193 13.97 -26.75 -3.82
CA PHE A 193 13.99 -28.05 -4.47
C PHE A 193 12.68 -28.78 -4.20
N TYR A 194 12.18 -29.48 -5.22
CA TYR A 194 11.09 -30.43 -5.05
C TYR A 194 11.67 -31.84 -5.14
N LEU A 195 11.58 -32.55 -4.03
CA LEU A 195 12.11 -33.92 -3.90
C LEU A 195 10.94 -34.89 -3.83
N THR A 196 10.97 -35.93 -4.66
CA THR A 196 9.97 -37.00 -4.55
C THR A 196 10.36 -37.96 -3.43
N ASN A 197 9.51 -38.08 -2.41
CA ASN A 197 9.77 -39.03 -1.32
C ASN A 197 9.51 -40.49 -1.77
N LYS A 198 9.76 -41.47 -0.89
CA LYS A 198 9.56 -42.89 -1.20
C LYS A 198 8.11 -43.27 -1.55
N ARG A 199 7.14 -42.41 -1.24
CA ARG A 199 5.71 -42.59 -1.53
C ARG A 199 5.28 -41.95 -2.85
N GLY A 200 6.19 -41.27 -3.56
CA GLY A 200 5.86 -40.55 -4.79
C GLY A 200 5.31 -39.14 -4.55
N GLU A 201 5.31 -38.66 -3.31
CA GLU A 201 4.83 -37.32 -2.97
C GLU A 201 5.96 -36.29 -3.20
N GLU A 202 5.65 -35.16 -3.82
CA GLU A 202 6.59 -34.04 -3.94
C GLU A 202 6.69 -33.31 -2.60
N VAL A 203 7.92 -33.18 -2.11
CA VAL A 203 8.26 -32.49 -0.86
C VAL A 203 9.11 -31.28 -1.20
N LYS A 204 8.62 -30.10 -0.83
CA LYS A 204 9.33 -28.82 -0.97
C LYS A 204 10.43 -28.72 0.10
N SER A 205 11.66 -28.40 -0.31
CA SER A 205 12.76 -28.13 0.64
C SER A 205 12.53 -26.83 1.41
N PRO A 206 13.27 -26.57 2.51
CA PRO A 206 13.45 -25.20 3.00
C PRO A 206 14.03 -24.29 1.90
N PRO A 207 13.87 -22.96 2.01
CA PRO A 207 14.50 -22.02 1.10
C PRO A 207 16.02 -22.23 1.09
N VAL A 208 16.62 -22.18 -0.10
CA VAL A 208 18.07 -22.21 -0.29
C VAL A 208 18.56 -20.94 -1.00
N SER A 209 19.84 -20.63 -0.88
CA SER A 209 20.42 -19.52 -1.64
C SER A 209 20.41 -19.83 -3.14
N GLU A 210 20.39 -18.78 -3.96
CA GLU A 210 20.47 -18.89 -5.43
C GLU A 210 21.68 -19.73 -5.86
N ASP A 211 22.86 -19.44 -5.31
CA ASP A 211 24.10 -20.17 -5.61
C ASP A 211 23.98 -21.67 -5.29
N ALA A 212 23.37 -22.01 -4.15
CA ALA A 212 23.15 -23.40 -3.79
C ALA A 212 22.16 -24.06 -4.76
N TYR A 213 21.07 -23.37 -5.10
CA TYR A 213 20.10 -23.84 -6.08
C TYR A 213 20.75 -24.15 -7.43
N TRP A 214 21.50 -23.22 -7.99
CA TRP A 214 22.19 -23.43 -9.27
C TRP A 214 23.27 -24.51 -9.17
N PHE A 215 24.03 -24.55 -8.06
CA PHE A 215 25.00 -25.61 -7.83
C PHE A 215 24.34 -27.00 -7.84
N PHE A 216 23.27 -27.20 -7.06
CA PHE A 216 22.55 -28.47 -7.00
C PHE A 216 21.83 -28.78 -8.32
N ARG A 217 21.32 -27.78 -9.03
CA ARG A 217 20.74 -27.98 -10.38
C ARG A 217 21.75 -28.52 -11.38
N ASP A 218 22.94 -27.95 -11.38
CA ASP A 218 23.93 -28.26 -12.39
C ASP A 218 24.72 -29.53 -12.06
N HIS A 219 24.85 -29.87 -10.76
CA HIS A 219 25.66 -31.00 -10.30
C HIS A 219 24.86 -32.19 -9.77
N CYS A 220 23.59 -32.00 -9.41
CA CYS A 220 22.73 -33.08 -8.91
C CYS A 220 21.56 -33.30 -9.88
N ARG A 221 21.32 -34.57 -10.25
CA ARG A 221 20.26 -34.98 -11.18
C ARG A 221 18.88 -34.96 -10.51
N PHE A 222 18.46 -33.86 -9.91
CA PHE A 222 17.08 -33.72 -9.46
C PHE A 222 16.17 -33.48 -10.67
N LYS A 223 14.95 -34.03 -10.63
CA LYS A 223 14.05 -34.05 -11.80
C LYS A 223 13.29 -32.74 -12.00
N ASN A 224 13.01 -31.99 -10.93
CA ASN A 224 12.19 -30.78 -10.97
C ASN A 224 12.84 -29.67 -10.14
N PHE A 225 13.01 -28.50 -10.74
CA PHE A 225 13.50 -27.28 -10.11
C PHE A 225 12.53 -26.16 -10.43
N VAL A 226 12.16 -25.37 -9.42
CA VAL A 226 11.26 -24.22 -9.60
C VAL A 226 11.90 -23.03 -8.91
N SER A 227 12.14 -21.96 -9.67
CA SER A 227 12.39 -20.62 -9.15
C SER A 227 11.04 -19.93 -8.99
N GLY A 228 10.77 -19.38 -7.80
CA GLY A 228 9.52 -18.69 -7.48
C GLY A 228 9.77 -17.29 -6.95
#